data_AF-A0A977NMH4-F1
#
_entry.id   AF-A0A977NMH4-F1
#
_cell.length_a   1.000
_cell.length_b   1.000
_cell.length_c   1.000
_cell.angle_alpha   90.00
_cell.angle_beta   90.00
_cell.angle_gamma   90.00
#
_symmetry.space_group_name_H-M   'P 1'
#
loop_
_entity.id
_entity.type
_entity.pdbx_description
1 polymer ?
#
loop_
_entity_poly.entity_id
_entity_poly.type
_entity_poly.pdbx_seq_one_letter_code
_entity_poly.pdbx_strand_id
1 'polypeptide(L)'
;MAAIESSLEAFYASLIEENEKRIMEHMKQDSFDLCGKTFRYRKITTAQHLELDRMQAGIEDLVLAKGATKLEITAKLAEIYQKRAQYHLGMDADTFYSLPWEDVKPVLDACVRRTRRGHPL
;
A
#
# COMPACT_ATOMS: atom_id res chain seq x y z
N MET A 1 4.54 -34.74 -8.11
CA MET A 1 4.62 -33.66 -7.10
C MET A 1 5.17 -32.36 -7.71
N ALA A 2 6.25 -32.39 -8.50
CA ALA A 2 6.82 -31.19 -9.17
C ALA A 2 5.86 -30.37 -10.07
N ALA A 3 4.88 -31.02 -10.74
CA ALA A 3 3.95 -30.31 -11.63
C ALA A 3 2.90 -29.44 -10.88
N ILE A 4 2.59 -29.78 -9.62
CA ILE A 4 1.64 -29.02 -8.79
C ILE A 4 2.32 -27.78 -8.20
N GLU A 5 3.58 -27.92 -7.77
CA GLU A 5 4.40 -26.78 -7.31
C GLU A 5 4.60 -25.75 -8.44
N SER A 6 4.93 -26.21 -9.65
CA SER A 6 5.04 -25.34 -10.84
C SER A 6 3.71 -24.64 -11.21
N SER A 7 2.57 -25.31 -11.05
CA SER A 7 1.26 -24.71 -11.31
C SER A 7 0.84 -23.69 -10.26
N LEU A 8 1.21 -23.90 -9.00
CA LEU A 8 0.90 -22.99 -7.90
C LEU A 8 1.78 -21.73 -7.95
N GLU A 9 3.06 -21.88 -8.29
CA GLU A 9 3.96 -20.76 -8.52
C GLU A 9 3.49 -19.87 -9.68
N ALA A 10 3.08 -20.48 -10.80
CA ALA A 10 2.52 -19.74 -11.94
C ALA A 10 1.23 -19.00 -11.56
N PHE A 11 0.38 -19.62 -10.74
CA PHE A 11 -0.83 -18.98 -10.21
C PHE A 11 -0.49 -17.77 -9.33
N TYR A 12 0.43 -17.91 -8.37
CA TYR A 12 0.87 -16.78 -7.52
C TYR A 12 1.51 -15.66 -8.33
N ALA A 13 2.34 -16.00 -9.32
CA ALA A 13 2.92 -15.02 -10.23
C ALA A 13 1.84 -14.23 -10.99
N SER A 14 0.79 -14.91 -11.46
CA SER A 14 -0.34 -14.26 -12.14
C SER A 14 -1.09 -13.27 -11.24
N LEU A 15 -1.27 -13.60 -9.95
CA LEU A 15 -1.89 -12.70 -8.97
C LEU A 15 -1.03 -11.46 -8.73
N ILE A 16 0.29 -11.64 -8.65
CA ILE A 16 1.23 -10.52 -8.51
C ILE A 16 1.16 -9.62 -9.74
N GLU A 17 1.20 -10.19 -10.94
CA GLU A 17 1.10 -9.42 -12.19
C GLU A 17 -0.22 -8.65 -12.32
N GLU A 18 -1.34 -9.27 -11.98
CA GLU A 18 -2.65 -8.62 -12.00
C GLU A 18 -2.71 -7.45 -10.99
N ASN A 19 -2.20 -7.66 -9.78
CA ASN A 19 -2.11 -6.59 -8.79
C ASN A 19 -1.19 -5.45 -9.27
N GLU A 20 -0.10 -5.78 -9.94
CA GLU A 20 0.83 -4.78 -10.48
C GLU A 20 0.18 -3.97 -11.61
N LYS A 21 -0.63 -4.59 -12.46
CA LYS A 21 -1.45 -3.90 -13.48
C LYS A 21 -2.42 -2.93 -12.82
N ARG A 22 -3.17 -3.37 -11.78
CA ARG A 22 -4.09 -2.50 -11.02
C ARG A 22 -3.36 -1.27 -10.45
N ILE A 23 -2.19 -1.48 -9.82
CA ILE A 23 -1.37 -0.38 -9.30
C ILE A 23 -0.98 0.59 -10.42
N MET A 24 -0.50 0.09 -11.55
CA MET A 24 -0.06 0.92 -12.69
C MET A 24 -1.22 1.70 -13.34
N GLU A 25 -2.44 1.18 -13.33
CA GLU A 25 -3.63 1.89 -13.76
C GLU A 25 -4.00 3.01 -12.80
N HIS A 26 -4.05 2.71 -11.49
CA HIS A 26 -4.32 3.70 -10.46
C HIS A 26 -3.27 4.82 -10.41
N MET A 27 -2.00 4.54 -10.76
CA MET A 27 -0.96 5.57 -10.82
C MET A 27 -1.26 6.70 -11.80
N LYS A 28 -2.09 6.43 -12.83
CA LYS A 28 -2.48 7.41 -13.86
C LYS A 28 -3.72 8.22 -13.46
N GLN A 29 -4.35 7.90 -12.33
CA GLN A 29 -5.58 8.52 -11.87
C GLN A 29 -5.29 9.58 -10.81
N ASP A 30 -6.08 10.66 -10.83
CA ASP A 30 -6.07 11.68 -9.78
C ASP A 30 -7.20 11.52 -8.78
N SER A 31 -8.23 10.73 -9.11
CA SER A 31 -9.36 10.45 -8.25
C SER A 31 -9.67 8.96 -8.24
N PHE A 32 -10.01 8.45 -7.06
CA PHE A 32 -10.31 7.05 -6.81
C PHE A 32 -11.70 6.96 -6.19
N ASP A 33 -12.56 6.13 -6.76
CA ASP A 33 -13.83 5.75 -6.12
C ASP A 33 -13.59 4.47 -5.31
N LEU A 34 -13.71 4.61 -3.98
CA LEU A 34 -13.60 3.50 -3.04
C LEU A 34 -14.93 3.37 -2.31
N CYS A 35 -15.72 2.36 -2.72
CA CYS A 35 -17.03 2.04 -2.16
C CYS A 35 -18.00 3.24 -2.14
N GLY A 36 -18.07 4.01 -3.22
CA GLY A 36 -18.97 5.16 -3.35
C GLY A 36 -18.45 6.43 -2.67
N LYS A 37 -17.21 6.41 -2.16
CA LYS A 37 -16.51 7.59 -1.66
C LYS A 37 -15.39 7.95 -2.63
N THR A 38 -15.43 9.16 -3.16
CA THR A 38 -14.38 9.67 -4.04
C THR A 38 -13.26 10.34 -3.25
N PHE A 39 -12.02 9.85 -3.45
CA PHE A 39 -10.81 10.44 -2.89
C PHE A 39 -9.94 11.00 -4.00
N ARG A 40 -9.38 12.20 -3.78
CA ARG A 40 -8.44 12.81 -4.72
C ARG A 40 -7.01 12.65 -4.21
N TYR A 41 -6.11 12.27 -5.11
CA TYR A 41 -4.68 12.20 -4.84
C TYR A 41 -4.14 13.54 -4.37
N ARG A 42 -3.29 13.50 -3.34
CA ARG A 42 -2.58 14.63 -2.77
C ARG A 42 -1.09 14.36 -2.83
N LYS A 43 -0.36 15.34 -3.34
CA LYS A 43 1.09 15.38 -3.21
C LYS A 43 1.44 15.62 -1.75
N ILE A 44 2.26 14.75 -1.18
CA ILE A 44 2.70 14.86 0.21
C ILE A 44 3.93 15.76 0.30
N THR A 45 4.14 16.35 1.47
CA THR A 45 5.31 17.17 1.78
C THR A 45 6.54 16.30 2.06
N THR A 46 7.74 16.90 1.98
CA THR A 46 8.99 16.21 2.35
C THR A 46 8.97 15.71 3.78
N ALA A 47 8.40 16.48 4.72
CA ALA A 47 8.30 16.08 6.13
C ALA A 47 7.43 14.81 6.30
N GLN A 48 6.30 14.74 5.60
CA GLN A 48 5.42 13.58 5.59
C GLN A 48 6.10 12.35 4.96
N HIS A 49 6.88 12.55 3.89
CA HIS A 49 7.65 11.46 3.27
C HIS A 49 8.69 10.89 4.25
N LEU A 50 9.45 11.77 4.92
CA LEU A 50 10.44 11.36 5.91
C LEU A 50 9.83 10.64 7.12
N GLU A 51 8.64 11.05 7.56
CA GLU A 51 7.91 10.34 8.62
C GLU A 51 7.56 8.91 8.18
N LEU A 52 7.01 8.73 6.97
CA LEU A 52 6.67 7.41 6.43
C LEU A 52 7.92 6.53 6.26
N ASP A 53 9.04 7.08 5.81
CA ASP A 53 10.30 6.33 5.67
C ASP A 53 10.84 5.89 7.03
N ARG A 54 10.76 6.74 8.06
CA ARG A 54 11.15 6.37 9.43
C ARG A 54 10.29 5.25 9.99
N MET A 55 8.98 5.30 9.77
CA MET A 55 8.08 4.21 10.18
C MET A 55 8.43 2.91 9.45
N GLN A 56 8.72 2.98 8.14
CA GLN A 56 9.10 1.83 7.33
C GLN A 56 10.40 1.18 7.83
N ALA A 57 11.42 1.98 8.13
CA ALA A 57 12.68 1.50 8.71
C ALA A 57 12.44 0.78 10.05
N GLY A 58 11.54 1.31 10.90
CA GLY A 58 11.17 0.66 12.15
C GLY A 58 10.52 -0.72 11.97
N ILE A 59 9.85 -0.98 10.84
CA ILE A 59 9.34 -2.32 10.50
C ILE A 59 10.47 -3.26 10.08
N GLU A 60 11.42 -2.77 9.28
CA GLU A 60 12.57 -3.57 8.86
C GLU A 60 13.39 -4.03 10.07
N ASP A 61 13.60 -3.13 11.04
CA ASP A 61 14.25 -3.45 12.31
C ASP A 61 13.46 -4.51 13.11
N LEU A 62 12.12 -4.40 13.16
CA LEU A 62 11.26 -5.39 13.81
C LEU A 62 11.32 -6.76 13.12
N VAL A 63 11.30 -6.80 11.79
CA VAL A 63 11.38 -8.05 11.03
C VAL A 63 12.73 -8.75 11.27
N LEU A 64 13.81 -7.97 11.42
CA LEU A 64 15.14 -8.47 11.72
C LEU A 64 15.33 -8.84 13.20
N ALA A 65 14.51 -8.32 14.10
CA ALA A 65 14.57 -8.61 15.53
C ALA A 65 14.14 -10.06 15.82
N LYS A 66 14.98 -10.79 16.57
CA LYS A 66 14.61 -12.13 17.05
C LYS A 66 13.43 -12.02 18.00
N GLY A 67 12.30 -12.63 17.64
CA GLY A 67 11.11 -12.74 18.48
C GLY A 67 9.95 -11.82 18.11
N ALA A 68 10.08 -10.98 17.08
CA ALA A 68 8.96 -10.21 16.58
C ALA A 68 7.86 -11.14 16.06
N THR A 69 6.64 -10.90 16.52
CA THR A 69 5.47 -11.66 16.11
C THR A 69 4.94 -11.12 14.78
N LYS A 70 4.30 -12.00 13.99
CA LYS A 70 3.57 -11.57 12.78
C LYS A 70 2.55 -10.49 13.11
N LEU A 71 1.91 -10.56 14.28
CA LEU A 71 0.91 -9.60 14.73
C LEU A 71 1.50 -8.19 14.89
N GLU A 72 2.68 -8.05 15.51
CA GLU A 72 3.35 -6.76 15.69
C GLU A 72 3.74 -6.13 14.34
N ILE A 73 4.27 -6.96 13.42
CA ILE A 73 4.63 -6.52 12.07
C ILE A 73 3.36 -6.06 11.33
N THR A 74 2.28 -6.85 11.39
CA THR A 74 1.01 -6.50 10.74
C THR A 74 0.39 -5.23 11.32
N ALA A 75 0.42 -5.04 12.65
CA ALA A 75 -0.07 -3.82 13.29
C ALA A 75 0.70 -2.59 12.82
N LYS A 76 2.03 -2.66 12.75
CA LYS A 76 2.87 -1.57 12.25
C LYS A 76 2.65 -1.28 10.77
N LEU A 77 2.47 -2.32 9.95
CA LEU A 77 2.10 -2.14 8.55
C LEU A 77 0.76 -1.42 8.41
N ALA A 78 -0.24 -1.80 9.22
CA ALA A 78 -1.54 -1.13 9.21
C ALA A 78 -1.42 0.36 9.59
N GLU A 79 -0.62 0.70 10.60
CA GLU A 79 -0.32 2.11 10.96
C GLU A 79 0.29 2.89 9.78
N ILE A 80 1.26 2.31 9.08
CA ILE A 80 1.88 2.96 7.91
C ILE A 80 0.85 3.18 6.80
N TYR A 81 0.02 2.20 6.50
CA TYR A 81 -0.98 2.33 5.44
C TYR A 81 -2.09 3.32 5.81
N GLN A 82 -2.50 3.37 7.07
CA GLN A 82 -3.41 4.40 7.56
C GLN A 82 -2.80 5.80 7.37
N LYS A 83 -1.52 5.98 7.71
CA LYS A 83 -0.80 7.25 7.48
C LYS A 83 -0.67 7.60 6.01
N ARG A 84 -0.40 6.63 5.14
CA ARG A 84 -0.41 6.82 3.68
C ARG A 84 -1.77 7.28 3.18
N ALA A 85 -2.86 6.69 3.67
CA ALA A 85 -4.22 7.09 3.32
C ALA A 85 -4.53 8.52 3.76
N GLN A 86 -4.12 8.88 4.98
CA GLN A 86 -4.25 10.24 5.48
C GLN A 86 -3.49 11.24 4.60
N TYR A 87 -2.24 10.95 4.25
CA TYR A 87 -1.39 11.90 3.52
C TYR A 87 -1.72 11.98 2.03
N HIS A 88 -1.92 10.84 1.36
CA HIS A 88 -2.17 10.81 -0.09
C HIS A 88 -3.63 11.01 -0.47
N LEU A 89 -4.58 10.65 0.39
CA LEU A 89 -6.01 10.71 0.05
C LEU A 89 -6.80 11.63 0.99
N GLY A 90 -6.21 12.10 2.09
CA GLY A 90 -6.94 12.85 3.11
C GLY A 90 -7.96 12.01 3.86
N MET A 91 -7.79 10.69 3.85
CA MET A 91 -8.69 9.72 4.47
C MET A 91 -8.48 9.70 5.98
N ASP A 92 -9.55 9.84 6.76
CA ASP A 92 -9.52 9.65 8.21
C ASP A 92 -9.41 8.16 8.60
N ALA A 93 -9.06 7.91 9.86
CA ALA A 93 -8.85 6.55 10.35
C ALA A 93 -10.13 5.70 10.29
N ASP A 94 -11.27 6.25 10.67
CA ASP A 94 -12.55 5.52 10.69
C ASP A 94 -12.93 5.07 9.28
N THR A 95 -12.77 5.95 8.30
CA THR A 95 -13.01 5.64 6.89
C THR A 95 -12.03 4.59 6.39
N PHE A 96 -10.74 4.70 6.72
CA PHE A 96 -9.74 3.70 6.33
C PHE A 96 -10.07 2.30 6.84
N TYR A 97 -10.43 2.17 8.12
CA TYR A 97 -10.79 0.86 8.70
C TYR A 97 -12.17 0.35 8.27
N SER A 98 -13.04 1.21 7.73
CA SER A 98 -14.34 0.82 7.17
C SER A 98 -14.29 0.27 5.74
N LEU A 99 -13.19 0.51 5.02
CA LEU A 99 -13.06 0.15 3.61
C LEU A 99 -12.38 -1.22 3.44
N PRO A 100 -12.74 -2.00 2.40
CA PRO A 100 -12.08 -3.26 2.10
C PRO A 100 -10.59 -3.07 1.78
N TRP A 101 -9.75 -3.87 2.44
CA TRP A 101 -8.30 -3.80 2.25
C TRP A 101 -7.87 -4.05 0.79
N GLU A 102 -8.56 -4.95 0.10
CA GLU A 102 -8.30 -5.35 -1.29
C GLU A 102 -8.52 -4.22 -2.31
N ASP A 103 -9.30 -3.20 -1.94
CA ASP A 103 -9.58 -2.02 -2.76
C ASP A 103 -8.66 -0.86 -2.37
N VAL A 104 -8.45 -0.66 -1.07
CA VAL A 104 -7.64 0.46 -0.55
C VAL A 104 -6.16 0.25 -0.83
N LYS A 105 -5.64 -0.96 -0.61
CA LYS A 105 -4.19 -1.23 -0.70
C LYS A 105 -3.61 -0.90 -2.09
N PRO A 106 -4.18 -1.36 -3.22
CA PRO A 106 -3.64 -1.07 -4.54
C PRO A 106 -3.61 0.43 -4.86
N VAL A 107 -4.61 1.19 -4.42
CA VAL A 107 -4.67 2.65 -4.58
C VAL A 107 -3.55 3.33 -3.79
N LEU A 108 -3.33 2.92 -2.54
CA LEU A 108 -2.25 3.48 -1.71
C LEU A 108 -0.87 3.12 -2.25
N ASP A 109 -0.67 1.89 -2.71
CA ASP A 109 0.58 1.47 -3.34
C ASP A 109 0.85 2.27 -4.62
N ALA A 110 -0.18 2.56 -5.41
CA ALA A 110 -0.10 3.45 -6.57
C ALA A 110 0.31 4.88 -6.18
N CYS A 111 -0.29 5.44 -5.13
CA CYS A 111 0.05 6.78 -4.63
C CYS A 111 1.53 6.87 -4.18
N VAL A 112 2.01 5.86 -3.45
CA VAL A 112 3.41 5.77 -3.02
C VAL A 112 4.34 5.67 -4.22
N ARG A 113 4.01 4.80 -5.18
CA ARG A 113 4.85 4.59 -6.37
C ARG A 113 4.90 5.82 -7.27
N ARG A 114 3.78 6.53 -7.42
CA ARG A 114 3.68 7.81 -8.12
C ARG A 114 4.58 8.87 -7.47
N THR A 115 4.56 8.94 -6.13
CA THR A 115 5.40 9.86 -5.34
C THR A 115 6.89 9.55 -5.51
N ARG A 116 7.29 8.28 -5.38
CA ARG A 116 8.70 7.84 -5.48
C ARG A 116 9.28 8.00 -6.89
N ARG A 117 8.49 7.76 -7.93
CA ARG A 117 8.93 7.86 -9.33
C ARG A 117 8.87 9.28 -9.90
N GLY A 118 8.32 10.24 -9.16
CA GLY A 118 8.19 11.62 -9.61
C GLY A 118 7.35 11.76 -10.89
N HIS A 119 6.39 10.84 -11.15
CA HIS A 119 5.54 10.92 -12.34
C HIS A 119 4.76 12.24 -12.34
N PRO A 120 4.99 13.12 -13.33
CA PRO A 120 4.24 14.37 -13.45
C PRO A 120 2.79 14.08 -13.87
N LEU A 121 1.91 15.03 -13.51
CA LEU A 121 0.56 15.16 -14.05
C LEU A 121 0.62 15.47 -15.55
#